data_AF-A0A6L9M3M2-F1
#
_entry.id   AF-A0A6L9M3M2-F1
#
_cell.length_a   1.000
_cell.length_b   1.000
_cell.length_c   1.000
_cell.angle_alpha   90.00
_cell.angle_beta   90.00
_cell.angle_gamma   90.00
#
_symmetry.space_group_name_H-M   'P 1'
#
loop_
_entity.id
_entity.type
_entity.pdbx_description
1 polymer ?
#
loop_
_entity_poly.entity_id
_entity_poly.type
_entity_poly.pdbx_seq_one_letter_code
_entity_poly.pdbx_strand_id
1 'polypeptide(L)'
;MNCNINEIEKSIQRMTAVVRQEQAHWTARSFGQETDPKLRPRGWWVLACGEPLDDDSFDNREESRQRLLDATDQSGVILPENIWVWDETGMAQLVITTVPTLERAQTLAQRLRRKGLNIRVKRETF
;
A
#
# COMPACT_ATOMS: atom_id res chain seq x y z
N MET A 1 14.67 34.51 -3.75
CA MET A 1 15.18 33.20 -3.34
C MET A 1 14.12 32.18 -3.72
N ASN A 2 14.24 31.56 -4.90
CA ASN A 2 13.27 30.58 -5.37
C ASN A 2 13.69 29.22 -4.82
N CYS A 3 12.99 28.74 -3.78
CA CYS A 3 13.07 27.35 -3.38
C CYS A 3 12.63 26.52 -4.59
N ASN A 4 13.60 25.83 -5.20
CA ASN A 4 13.41 25.11 -6.44
C ASN A 4 12.53 23.89 -6.12
N ILE A 5 11.30 23.86 -6.63
CA ILE A 5 10.30 22.79 -6.38
C ILE A 5 10.91 21.38 -6.52
N ASN A 6 11.86 21.23 -7.45
CA ASN A 6 12.66 20.01 -7.65
C ASN A 6 13.45 19.53 -6.40
N GLU A 7 13.93 20.44 -5.55
CA GLU A 7 14.65 20.08 -4.33
C GLU A 7 13.69 19.61 -3.23
N ILE A 8 12.49 20.19 -3.19
CA ILE A 8 11.42 19.78 -2.27
C ILE A 8 10.92 18.39 -2.66
N GLU A 9 10.65 18.13 -3.94
CA GLU A 9 10.25 16.81 -4.43
C GLU A 9 11.31 15.73 -4.14
N LYS A 10 12.59 16.04 -4.35
CA LYS A 10 13.70 15.13 -3.99
C LYS A 10 13.82 14.92 -2.49
N SER A 11 13.48 15.91 -1.67
CA SER A 11 13.46 15.77 -0.21
C SER A 11 12.30 14.90 0.24
N ILE A 12 11.11 15.10 -0.34
CA ILE A 12 9.92 14.26 -0.10
C ILE A 12 10.22 12.81 -0.48
N GLN A 13 10.76 12.56 -1.68
CA GLN A 13 11.14 11.22 -2.12
C GLN A 13 12.15 10.55 -1.17
N ARG A 14 13.16 11.30 -0.69
CA ARG A 14 14.14 10.77 0.28
C ARG A 14 13.50 10.46 1.63
N MET A 15 12.63 11.31 2.14
CA MET A 15 11.92 11.06 3.41
C MET A 15 10.95 9.88 3.29
N THR A 16 10.18 9.78 2.20
CA THR A 16 9.30 8.63 1.93
C THR A 16 10.10 7.33 1.82
N ALA A 17 11.29 7.36 1.22
CA ALA A 17 12.17 6.19 1.13
C ALA A 17 12.70 5.75 2.50
N VAL A 18 13.06 6.69 3.39
CA VAL A 18 13.56 6.38 4.74
C VAL A 18 12.45 5.82 5.63
N VAL A 19 11.25 6.43 5.62
CA VAL A 19 10.10 5.93 6.38
C VAL A 19 9.70 4.51 5.94
N ARG A 20 9.73 4.24 4.62
CA ARG A 20 9.52 2.90 4.06
C ARG A 20 10.62 1.91 4.47
N GLN A 21 11.87 2.35 4.54
CA GLN A 21 12.97 1.52 5.04
C GLN A 21 12.74 1.11 6.50
N GLU A 22 12.30 2.04 7.34
CA GLU A 22 12.03 1.80 8.76
C GLU A 22 10.83 0.86 8.96
N GLN A 23 9.71 1.09 8.26
CA GLN A 23 8.53 0.21 8.33
C GLN A 23 8.84 -1.21 7.84
N ALA A 24 9.58 -1.34 6.73
CA ALA A 24 9.99 -2.65 6.21
C ALA A 24 11.02 -3.34 7.13
N HIS A 25 11.88 -2.58 7.80
CA HIS A 25 12.82 -3.12 8.79
C HIS A 25 12.12 -3.60 10.07
N TRP A 26 11.12 -2.87 10.55
CA TRP A 26 10.26 -3.30 11.67
C TRP A 26 9.46 -4.55 11.34
N THR A 27 8.91 -4.62 10.13
CA THR A 27 8.18 -5.80 9.65
C THR A 27 9.12 -7.00 9.52
N ALA A 28 10.30 -6.83 8.91
CA ALA A 28 11.30 -7.90 8.75
C ALA A 28 11.84 -8.43 10.10
N ARG A 29 12.12 -7.53 11.07
CA ARG A 29 12.53 -7.90 12.43
C ARG A 29 11.48 -8.72 13.16
N SER A 30 10.20 -8.39 12.98
CA SER A 30 9.07 -9.15 13.57
C SER A 30 8.95 -10.57 13.01
N PHE A 31 9.54 -10.84 11.82
CA PHE A 31 9.50 -12.14 11.15
C PHE A 31 10.86 -12.87 11.12
N GLY A 32 11.88 -12.40 11.85
CA GLY A 32 13.15 -13.12 12.05
C GLY A 32 14.03 -13.27 10.80
N GLN A 33 13.86 -12.44 9.77
CA GLN A 33 14.68 -12.47 8.55
C GLN A 33 15.46 -11.18 8.39
N GLU A 34 16.76 -11.24 8.70
CA GLU A 34 17.70 -10.19 8.35
C GLU A 34 17.95 -10.26 6.83
N THR A 35 17.47 -9.27 6.09
CA THR A 35 17.63 -9.19 4.64
C THR A 35 18.40 -7.95 4.26
N ASP A 36 19.47 -8.16 3.49
CA ASP A 36 20.31 -7.12 2.90
C ASP A 36 19.43 -6.06 2.21
N PRO A 37 19.50 -4.78 2.63
CA PRO A 37 18.64 -3.72 2.09
C PRO A 37 18.84 -3.47 0.59
N LYS A 38 19.95 -3.91 -0.02
CA LYS A 38 20.22 -3.76 -1.46
C LYS A 38 19.72 -4.93 -2.31
N LEU A 39 19.38 -6.06 -1.69
CA LEU A 39 18.95 -7.30 -2.35
C LEU A 39 17.52 -7.71 -1.98
N ARG A 40 16.73 -6.84 -1.32
CA ARG A 40 15.37 -7.19 -0.94
C ARG A 40 14.58 -7.61 -2.18
N PRO A 41 14.19 -8.89 -2.32
CA PRO A 41 13.27 -9.26 -3.38
C PRO A 41 12.01 -8.42 -3.16
N ARG A 42 11.60 -7.67 -4.19
CA ARG A 42 10.38 -6.86 -4.16
C ARG A 42 9.25 -7.69 -3.56
N GLY A 43 8.61 -7.16 -2.53
CA GLY A 43 7.60 -7.90 -1.78
C GLY A 43 6.33 -8.13 -2.60
N TRP A 44 5.38 -8.80 -1.98
CA TRP A 44 4.03 -8.98 -2.50
C TRP A 44 3.10 -8.06 -1.75
N TRP A 45 2.47 -7.13 -2.48
CA TRP A 45 1.42 -6.28 -1.96
C TRP A 45 0.12 -7.05 -1.82
N VAL A 46 -0.50 -6.90 -0.67
CA VAL A 46 -1.89 -7.28 -0.42
C VAL A 46 -2.70 -5.99 -0.47
N LEU A 47 -3.49 -5.83 -1.54
CA LEU A 47 -4.25 -4.62 -1.84
C LEU A 47 -5.72 -4.85 -1.49
N ALA A 48 -6.33 -3.94 -0.75
CA ALA A 48 -7.78 -3.82 -0.72
C ALA A 48 -8.24 -3.05 -1.95
N CYS A 49 -9.28 -3.55 -2.61
CA CYS A 49 -9.86 -2.94 -3.81
C CYS A 49 -11.27 -2.45 -3.49
N GLY A 50 -11.51 -1.17 -3.72
CA GLY A 50 -12.80 -0.53 -3.58
C GLY A 50 -13.53 -0.40 -4.91
N GLU A 51 -14.27 0.68 -5.04
CA GLU A 51 -15.05 0.99 -6.24
C GLU A 51 -14.17 1.56 -7.36
N PRO A 52 -14.68 1.54 -8.62
CA PRO A 52 -14.07 2.29 -9.70
C PRO A 52 -13.89 3.77 -9.34
N LEU A 53 -12.75 4.31 -9.75
CA LEU A 53 -12.46 5.72 -9.74
C LEU A 53 -13.03 6.32 -11.01
N ASP A 54 -13.83 7.37 -10.83
CA ASP A 54 -14.29 8.21 -11.92
C ASP A 54 -13.18 9.23 -12.24
N ASP A 55 -12.55 9.11 -13.41
CA ASP A 55 -11.42 9.97 -13.79
C ASP A 55 -11.82 11.43 -14.00
N ASP A 56 -13.10 11.70 -14.29
CA ASP A 56 -13.60 13.03 -14.62
C ASP A 56 -14.03 13.84 -13.39
N SER A 57 -14.04 13.23 -12.19
CA SER A 57 -14.48 13.88 -10.95
C SER A 57 -13.51 13.64 -9.79
N PHE A 58 -12.93 14.72 -9.25
CA PHE A 58 -12.09 14.63 -8.05
C PHE A 58 -12.90 14.18 -6.83
N ASP A 59 -14.09 14.72 -6.64
CA ASP A 59 -14.92 14.46 -5.45
C ASP A 59 -15.37 12.99 -5.40
N ASN A 60 -15.76 12.41 -6.55
CA ASN A 60 -16.13 10.99 -6.63
C ASN A 60 -14.95 10.08 -6.30
N ARG A 61 -13.73 10.44 -6.71
CA ARG A 61 -12.52 9.66 -6.39
C ARG A 61 -12.25 9.66 -4.90
N GLU A 62 -12.37 10.82 -4.26
CA GLU A 62 -12.13 10.93 -2.83
C GLU A 62 -13.22 10.20 -2.03
N GLU A 63 -14.47 10.24 -2.49
CA GLU A 63 -15.55 9.48 -1.89
C GLU A 63 -15.31 7.96 -1.99
N SER A 64 -14.92 7.46 -3.16
CA SER A 64 -14.55 6.04 -3.35
C SER A 64 -13.39 5.62 -2.46
N ARG A 65 -12.41 6.52 -2.23
CA ARG A 65 -11.30 6.27 -1.29
C ARG A 65 -11.82 6.22 0.14
N GLN A 66 -12.65 7.16 0.56
CA GLN A 66 -13.20 7.20 1.91
C GLN A 66 -14.02 5.94 2.20
N ARG A 67 -14.88 5.50 1.26
CA ARG A 67 -15.63 4.25 1.40
C ARG A 67 -14.71 3.03 1.57
N LEU A 68 -13.59 2.99 0.84
CA LEU A 68 -12.61 1.90 0.99
C LEU A 68 -11.89 1.94 2.33
N LEU A 69 -11.57 3.13 2.85
CA LEU A 69 -11.01 3.28 4.19
C LEU A 69 -11.99 2.78 5.25
N ASP A 70 -13.26 3.20 5.18
CA ASP A 70 -14.30 2.80 6.13
C ASP A 70 -14.52 1.29 6.10
N ALA A 71 -14.56 0.68 4.91
CA ALA A 71 -14.68 -0.77 4.77
C ALA A 71 -13.47 -1.51 5.36
N THR A 72 -12.27 -0.96 5.19
CA THR A 72 -11.03 -1.51 5.75
C THR A 72 -11.05 -1.44 7.27
N ASP A 73 -11.46 -0.32 7.85
CA ASP A 73 -11.58 -0.13 9.30
C ASP A 73 -12.64 -1.07 9.90
N GLN A 74 -13.82 -1.17 9.28
CA GLN A 74 -14.89 -2.08 9.70
C GLN A 74 -14.48 -3.56 9.68
N SER A 75 -13.54 -3.94 8.81
CA SER A 75 -12.97 -5.30 8.77
C SER A 75 -11.95 -5.56 9.91
N GLY A 76 -11.66 -4.56 10.73
CA GLY A 76 -10.70 -4.59 11.82
C GLY A 76 -9.25 -4.58 11.32
N VAL A 77 -8.98 -3.90 10.20
CA VAL A 77 -7.63 -3.71 9.66
C VAL A 77 -7.19 -2.29 9.97
N ILE A 78 -6.22 -2.16 10.87
CA ILE A 78 -5.63 -0.88 11.25
C ILE A 78 -4.37 -0.68 10.40
N LEU A 79 -4.35 0.40 9.62
CA LEU A 79 -3.21 0.75 8.79
C LEU A 79 -2.41 1.89 9.43
N PRO A 80 -1.08 1.77 9.55
CA PRO A 80 -0.24 2.86 10.03
C PRO A 80 -0.13 4.01 9.01
N GLU A 81 -0.34 3.71 7.72
CA GLU A 81 -0.26 4.67 6.62
C GLU A 81 -1.19 4.23 5.47
N ASN A 82 -1.81 5.21 4.80
CA ASN A 82 -2.71 4.98 3.67
C ASN A 82 -1.95 5.12 2.35
N ILE A 83 -1.44 4.00 1.81
CA ILE A 83 -0.72 3.98 0.53
C ILE A 83 -1.69 3.62 -0.59
N TRP A 84 -2.04 4.62 -1.41
CA TRP A 84 -2.94 4.44 -2.56
C TRP A 84 -2.20 3.95 -3.80
N VAL A 85 -2.75 2.95 -4.48
CA VAL A 85 -2.23 2.44 -5.75
C VAL A 85 -3.14 2.88 -6.88
N TRP A 86 -2.53 3.48 -7.90
CA TRP A 86 -3.16 3.80 -9.16
C TRP A 86 -2.60 2.88 -10.24
N ASP A 87 -3.48 2.19 -10.96
CA ASP A 87 -3.11 1.38 -12.11
C ASP A 87 -4.19 1.48 -13.19
N GLU A 88 -3.95 0.81 -14.32
CA GLU A 88 -4.83 0.80 -15.49
C GLU A 88 -6.25 0.27 -15.23
N THR A 89 -6.51 -0.31 -14.05
CA THR A 89 -7.85 -0.79 -13.71
C THR A 89 -8.81 0.32 -13.31
N GLY A 90 -8.29 1.52 -13.00
CA GLY A 90 -9.14 2.65 -12.59
C GLY A 90 -9.93 2.34 -11.31
N MET A 91 -9.37 1.57 -10.38
CA MET A 91 -10.03 1.18 -9.13
C MET A 91 -9.38 1.86 -7.94
N ALA A 92 -10.16 2.20 -6.91
CA ALA A 92 -9.63 2.65 -5.63
C ALA A 92 -8.89 1.48 -4.97
N GLN A 93 -7.60 1.64 -4.71
CA GLN A 93 -6.77 0.56 -4.19
C GLN A 93 -5.84 1.02 -3.08
N LEU A 94 -5.82 0.24 -2.00
CA LEU A 94 -5.09 0.57 -0.79
C LEU A 94 -4.15 -0.59 -0.42
N VAL A 95 -2.87 -0.28 -0.20
CA VAL A 95 -1.92 -1.29 0.30
C VAL A 95 -2.23 -1.57 1.76
N ILE A 96 -2.62 -2.82 2.05
CA ILE A 96 -2.84 -3.30 3.42
C ILE A 96 -1.51 -3.69 4.06
N THR A 97 -0.68 -4.44 3.32
CA THR A 97 0.64 -4.86 3.79
C THR A 97 1.50 -5.35 2.63
N THR A 98 2.81 -5.44 2.89
CA THR A 98 3.79 -6.03 1.99
C THR A 98 4.43 -7.23 2.68
N VAL A 99 4.42 -8.39 2.03
CA VAL A 99 5.01 -9.63 2.57
C VAL A 99 6.05 -10.22 1.63
N PRO A 100 7.06 -10.95 2.14
CA PRO A 100 8.19 -11.38 1.32
C PRO A 100 7.87 -12.48 0.30
N THR A 101 6.77 -13.23 0.50
CA THR A 101 6.45 -14.42 -0.30
C THR A 101 5.00 -14.41 -0.77
N LEU A 102 4.76 -14.94 -1.98
CA LEU A 102 3.41 -15.06 -2.55
C LEU A 102 2.47 -15.88 -1.67
N GLU A 103 2.93 -17.00 -1.12
CA GLU A 103 2.12 -17.90 -0.28
C GLU A 103 1.55 -17.17 0.95
N ARG A 104 2.39 -16.40 1.65
CA ARG A 104 1.95 -15.54 2.76
C ARG A 104 0.95 -14.49 2.29
N ALA A 105 1.19 -13.85 1.14
CA ALA A 105 0.27 -12.85 0.58
C ALA A 105 -1.11 -13.45 0.30
N GLN A 106 -1.14 -14.65 -0.29
CA GLN A 106 -2.36 -15.38 -0.59
C GLN A 106 -3.10 -15.81 0.68
N THR A 107 -2.38 -16.28 1.71
CA THR A 107 -2.98 -16.67 2.99
C THR A 107 -3.63 -15.47 3.68
N LEU A 108 -2.95 -14.32 3.71
CA LEU A 108 -3.51 -13.07 4.24
C LEU A 108 -4.71 -12.61 3.41
N ALA A 109 -4.59 -12.64 2.08
CA ALA A 109 -5.68 -12.26 1.19
C ALA A 109 -6.94 -13.11 1.43
N GLN A 110 -6.80 -14.42 1.61
CA GLN A 110 -7.94 -15.28 1.94
C GLN A 110 -8.59 -14.92 3.28
N ARG A 111 -7.78 -14.62 4.32
CA ARG A 111 -8.31 -14.21 5.63
C ARG A 111 -9.08 -12.89 5.54
N LEU A 112 -8.54 -11.92 4.81
CA LEU A 112 -9.17 -10.60 4.62
C LEU A 112 -10.43 -10.70 3.75
N ARG A 113 -10.45 -11.57 2.73
CA ARG A 113 -11.66 -11.85 1.95
C ARG A 113 -12.80 -12.41 2.79
N ARG A 114 -12.49 -13.29 3.76
CA ARG A 114 -13.50 -13.79 4.72
C ARG A 114 -14.06 -12.69 5.63
N LYS A 115 -13.34 -11.58 5.79
CA LYS A 115 -13.80 -10.39 6.52
C LYS A 115 -14.60 -9.42 5.63
N GLY A 116 -14.88 -9.78 4.37
CA GLY A 116 -15.69 -8.98 3.45
C GLY A 116 -14.88 -8.04 2.55
N LEU A 117 -13.55 -8.03 2.63
CA LEU A 117 -12.74 -7.18 1.75
C LEU A 117 -12.51 -7.82 0.39
N ASN A 118 -12.61 -7.04 -0.67
CA ASN A 118 -12.09 -7.44 -1.97
C ASN A 118 -10.57 -7.24 -1.99
N ILE A 119 -9.81 -8.33 -2.19
CA ILE A 119 -8.35 -8.31 -2.08
C ILE A 119 -7.68 -8.75 -3.38
N ARG A 120 -6.67 -7.99 -3.79
CA ARG A 120 -5.78 -8.31 -4.91
C ARG A 120 -4.35 -8.49 -4.41
N VAL A 121 -3.64 -9.49 -4.94
CA VAL A 121 -2.23 -9.72 -4.65
C VAL A 121 -1.42 -9.36 -5.88
N LYS A 122 -0.46 -8.43 -5.74
CA LYS A 122 0.40 -7.97 -6.83
C LYS A 122 1.84 -7.92 -6.36
N ARG A 123 2.79 -8.14 -7.26
CA ARG A 123 4.20 -7.90 -6.96
C ARG A 123 4.41 -6.40 -6.80
N GLU A 124 5.15 -5.99 -5.78
CA GLU A 124 5.51 -4.60 -5.56
C GLU A 124 6.18 -4.00 -6.81
N THR A 125 5.65 -2.87 -7.26
CA THR A 125 6.13 -2.10 -8.40
C THR A 125 6.29 -0.65 -7.96
N PHE A 126 7.47 -0.08 -8.17
CA PHE A 126 7.77 1.33 -7.96
C PHE A 126 7.57 2.10 -9.25
#